data_AF-A0A2M7TI35-F1
#
_entry.id   AF-A0A2M7TI35-F1
#
_cell.length_a   1.000
_cell.length_b   1.000
_cell.length_c   1.000
_cell.angle_alpha   90.00
_cell.angle_beta   90.00
_cell.angle_gamma   90.00
#
_symmetry.space_group_name_H-M   'P 1'
#
loop_
_entity.id
_entity.type
_entity.pdbx_description
1 polymer ?
#
loop_
_entity_poly.entity_id
_entity_poly.type
_entity_poly.pdbx_seq_one_letter_code
_entity_poly.pdbx_strand_id
1 'polypeptide(L)' 'MTTKTTNNQTLSEILDELKQLDEWFQGESFEIEKSIEQYKKGMEKIQQARLMLDDVENEFSQVATDVSGSEEQGDNTSDD' A
#
# COMPACT_ATOMS: atom_id res chain seq x y z
N MET A 1 21.59 -15.80 -6.22
CA MET A 1 21.06 -15.47 -4.88
C MET A 1 20.95 -13.96 -4.80
N THR A 2 19.76 -13.40 -4.99
CA THR A 2 19.52 -11.96 -4.86
C THR A 2 18.64 -11.76 -3.64
N THR A 3 19.20 -11.10 -2.64
CA THR A 3 18.56 -10.79 -1.36
C THR A 3 17.41 -9.83 -1.62
N LYS A 4 16.18 -10.33 -1.62
CA LYS A 4 14.95 -9.54 -1.59
C LYS A 4 14.93 -8.81 -0.26
N THR A 5 15.40 -7.56 -0.23
CA THR A 5 15.34 -6.68 0.95
C THR A 5 13.89 -6.57 1.39
N THR A 6 13.53 -7.24 2.48
CA THR A 6 12.22 -7.15 3.11
C THR A 6 12.16 -5.79 3.80
N ASN A 7 11.64 -4.79 3.10
CA ASN A 7 11.44 -3.48 3.68
C ASN A 7 10.26 -3.58 4.66
N ASN A 8 10.55 -3.73 5.94
CA ASN A 8 9.60 -4.00 7.01
C ASN A 8 8.95 -2.71 7.52
N GLN A 9 8.44 -1.88 6.60
CA GLN A 9 7.83 -0.59 6.91
C GLN A 9 6.32 -0.66 6.77
N THR A 10 5.61 -0.05 7.72
CA THR A 10 4.17 0.11 7.69
C THR A 10 3.73 1.23 6.75
N LEU A 11 2.48 1.20 6.28
CA LEU A 11 1.93 2.26 5.44
C LEU A 11 1.99 3.63 6.14
N SER A 12 1.75 3.69 7.45
CA SER A 12 1.84 4.93 8.23
C SER A 12 3.24 5.53 8.20
N GLU A 13 4.28 4.70 8.38
CA GLU A 13 5.67 5.16 8.34
C GLU A 13 6.06 5.66 6.95
N ILE A 14 5.60 4.99 5.89
CA ILE A 14 5.82 5.43 4.50
C ILE A 14 5.17 6.80 4.26
N LEU A 15 3.94 7.00 4.72
CA LEU A 15 3.23 8.27 4.58
C LEU A 15 3.90 9.40 5.37
N ASP A 16 4.43 9.11 6.57
CA ASP A 16 5.16 10.10 7.35
C ASP A 16 6.51 10.47 6.70
N GLU A 17 7.23 9.51 6.10
CA GLU A 17 8.41 9.81 5.30
C GLU A 17 8.10 10.66 4.06
N LEU A 18 6.97 10.41 3.40
CA LEU A 18 6.53 11.21 2.25
C LEU A 18 6.20 12.66 2.66
N LYS A 19 5.59 12.88 3.83
CA LYS A 19 5.37 14.23 4.37
C LYS A 19 6.68 14.94 4.66
N GLN A 20 7.63 14.27 5.32
CA GLN A 20 8.96 14.84 5.59
C GLN A 20 9.69 15.20 4.30
N LEU A 21 9.51 14.41 3.25
CA LEU A 21 10.06 14.69 1.93
C LEU A 21 9.45 15.96 1.31
N ASP A 22 8.13 16.10 1.40
CA ASP A 22 7.42 17.30 0.92
C ASP A 22 7.88 18.56 1.68
N GLU A 23 7.97 18.48 3.01
CA GLU A 23 8.51 19.56 3.85
C GLU A 23 9.96 19.91 3.48
N TRP A 24 10.79 18.91 3.18
CA TRP A 24 12.15 19.12 2.71
C TRP A 24 12.21 19.88 1.39
N PHE A 25 11.31 19.57 0.44
CA PHE A 25 11.21 20.28 -0.85
C PHE A 25 10.76 21.73 -0.71
N GLN A 26 10.06 22.08 0.37
CA GLN A 26 9.62 23.45 0.64
C GLN A 26 10.70 24.33 1.30
N GLY A 27 11.87 23.76 1.63
CA GLY A 27 12.98 24.49 2.25
C GLY A 27 13.68 25.49 1.30
N GLU A 28 14.33 26.51 1.89
CA GLU A 28 14.98 27.60 1.14
C GLU A 28 16.28 27.20 0.41
N SER A 29 16.88 26.03 0.74
CA SER A 29 18.13 25.56 0.14
C SER A 29 17.90 24.53 -0.96
N PHE A 30 17.80 25.00 -2.21
CA PHE A 30 17.60 24.15 -3.38
C PHE A 30 18.95 23.70 -3.98
N GLU A 31 19.35 22.46 -3.70
CA GLU A 31 20.49 21.80 -4.35
C GLU A 31 19.99 20.76 -5.36
N ILE A 32 20.19 21.01 -6.66
CA ILE A 32 19.63 20.19 -7.76
C ILE A 32 19.93 18.69 -7.59
N GLU A 33 21.16 18.35 -7.24
CA GLU A 33 21.60 16.96 -7.16
C GLU A 33 20.92 16.21 -5.99
N LYS A 34 20.79 16.88 -4.84
CA LYS A 34 20.02 16.37 -3.69
C LYS A 34 18.53 16.28 -4.01
N SER A 35 17.98 17.24 -4.75
CA SER A 35 16.57 17.22 -5.17
C SER A 35 16.24 16.01 -6.04
N ILE A 36 17.15 15.62 -6.95
CA ILE A 36 16.98 14.43 -7.79
C ILE A 36 17.01 13.14 -6.95
N GLU A 37 17.92 13.06 -5.98
CA GLU A 37 18.02 11.92 -5.07
C GLU A 37 16.75 11.76 -4.22
N GLN A 38 16.30 12.87 -3.61
CA GLN A 38 15.08 12.90 -2.81
C GLN A 38 13.83 12.57 -3.64
N TYR A 39 13.75 13.06 -4.89
CA TYR A 39 12.66 12.72 -5.80
C TYR A 39 12.60 11.21 -6.09
N LYS A 40 13.74 10.58 -6.36
CA LYS A 40 13.80 9.11 -6.58
C LYS A 40 13.35 8.35 -5.34
N LYS A 41 13.79 8.78 -4.15
CA LYS A 41 13.35 8.19 -2.88
C LYS A 41 11.84 8.32 -2.70
N GLY A 42 11.26 9.48 -3.01
CA GLY A 42 9.82 9.70 -2.98
C GLY A 42 9.05 8.78 -3.92
N MET A 43 9.55 8.59 -5.15
CA MET A 43 8.95 7.67 -6.13
C MET A 43 8.92 6.22 -5.63
N GLU A 44 10.01 5.75 -5.02
CA GLU A 44 10.05 4.40 -4.44
C GLU A 44 9.03 4.23 -3.30
N LYS A 45 8.90 5.25 -2.44
CA LYS A 45 7.94 5.25 -1.32
C LYS A 45 6.49 5.25 -1.81
N ILE A 46 6.17 6.05 -2.84
CA ILE A 46 4.84 6.06 -3.47
C ILE A 46 4.52 4.69 -4.05
N GLN A 47 5.48 4.04 -4.71
CA GLN A 47 5.27 2.72 -5.29
C GLN A 47 5.01 1.66 -4.20
N GLN A 48 5.74 1.71 -3.08
CA GLN A 48 5.50 0.84 -1.94
C GLN A 48 4.11 1.07 -1.32
N ALA A 49 3.72 2.34 -1.10
CA ALA A 49 2.41 2.68 -0.56
C ALA A 49 1.27 2.18 -1.45
N ARG A 50 1.40 2.30 -2.78
CA ARG A 50 0.39 1.79 -3.73
C ARG A 50 0.23 0.28 -3.64
N LEU A 51 1.32 -0.47 -3.63
CA LEU A 51 1.27 -1.93 -3.50
C LEU A 51 0.59 -2.36 -2.19
N MET A 52 0.90 -1.68 -1.08
CA MET A 52 0.25 -1.98 0.20
C MET A 52 -1.25 -1.65 0.19
N LEU A 53 -1.65 -0.59 -0.49
CA LEU A 53 -3.07 -0.24 -0.64
C LEU A 53 -3.80 -1.26 -1.53
N ASP A 54 -3.18 -1.68 -2.63
CA ASP A 54 -3.74 -2.71 -3.51
C ASP A 54 -3.91 -4.04 -2.76
N ASP A 55 -2.94 -4.43 -1.93
CA ASP A 55 -3.02 -5.63 -1.10
C ASP A 55 -4.19 -5.54 -0.11
N VAL A 56 -4.34 -4.40 0.58
CA VAL A 56 -5.46 -4.16 1.51
C VAL A 56 -6.81 -4.16 0.77
N GLU A 57 -6.91 -3.53 -0.39
CA GLU A 57 -8.14 -3.53 -1.21
C GLU A 57 -8.52 -4.94 -1.66
N ASN A 58 -7.54 -5.76 -2.04
CA ASN A 58 -7.74 -7.16 -2.39
C ASN A 58 -8.23 -7.99 -1.19
N GLU A 59 -7.69 -7.76 0.01
CA GLU A 59 -8.16 -8.41 1.24
C GLU A 59 -9.62 -8.04 1.54
N PHE A 60 -9.99 -6.77 1.44
CA PHE A 60 -11.39 -6.34 1.61
C PHE A 60 -12.32 -6.95 0.56
N SER A 61 -11.88 -7.04 -0.70
CA SER A 61 -12.66 -7.63 -1.79
C SER A 61 -12.89 -9.14 -1.59
N GLN A 62 -11.90 -9.85 -1.06
CA GLN A 62 -12.05 -11.26 -0.68
C GLN A 62 -13.05 -11.43 0.46
N VAL A 63 -12.93 -10.64 1.53
CA VAL A 63 -13.88 -10.67 2.65
C VAL A 63 -15.32 -10.36 2.18
N ALA A 64 -15.50 -9.38 1.29
CA ALA A 64 -16.82 -9.07 0.73
C ALA A 64 -17.40 -10.24 -0.08
N THR A 65 -16.55 -10.95 -0.82
CA THR A 65 -16.95 -12.14 -1.58
C THR A 65 -17.31 -13.29 -0.65
N ASP A 66 -16.52 -13.53 0.40
CA ASP A 66 -16.78 -14.57 1.39
C ASP A 66 -18.10 -14.32 2.14
N VAL A 67 -18.36 -13.06 2.52
CA VAL A 67 -19.62 -12.67 3.16
C VAL A 67 -20.81 -12.81 2.21
N SER A 68 -20.68 -12.39 0.95
CA SER A 68 -21.76 -12.48 -0.04
C SER A 68 -22.02 -13.90 -0.56
N GLY A 69 -20.99 -14.76 -0.58
CA GLY A 69 -21.10 -16.17 -0.99
C GLY A 69 -21.59 -17.11 0.12
N SER A 70 -21.70 -16.61 1.36
CA SER A 70 -22.19 -17.39 2.52
C SER A 70 -23.73 -17.44 2.61
N GLU A 71 -24.47 -16.79 1.70
CA GLU A 71 -25.94 -16.76 1.70
C GLU A 71 -26.63 -17.84 0.83
N GLU A 72 -25.88 -18.71 0.13
CA GLU A 72 -26.47 -19.78 -0.72
C GLU A 72 -26.22 -21.21 -0.20
N GLN A 73 -26.47 -21.47 1.08
CA GLN A 73 -26.76 -22.83 1.56
C GLN A 73 -27.93 -22.82 2.55
N GLY A 74 -29.11 -22.52 2.01
CA GLY A 74 -30.39 -22.63 2.71
C GLY A 74 -31.38 -23.45 1.89
N ASP A 75 -31.55 -24.70 2.31
CA ASP A 75 -32.74 -25.54 2.11
C ASP A 75 -33.08 -26.04 0.70
N ASN A 76 -32.81 -27.32 0.48
CA ASN A 76 -33.64 -28.14 -0.39
C ASN A 76 -33.78 -29.53 0.24
N THR A 77 -34.40 -29.58 1.42
CA THR A 77 -35.08 -30.78 1.89
C THR A 77 -36.52 -30.78 1.39
N SER A 78 -36.74 -31.28 0.18
CA SER A 78 -38.08 -31.76 -0.23
C SER A 78 -38.13 -33.27 -0.03
N ASP A 79 -38.65 -33.65 1.13
CA ASP A 79 -39.41 -34.88 1.35
C ASP A 79 -40.72 -34.80 0.54
N ASP A 80 -40.93 -35.73 -0.39
CA ASP A 80 -42.13 -36.59 -0.64
C ASP A 80 -42.10 -37.17 -2.07
#